data_AF-A0A2W6CS55-F1
#
_entry.id   AF-A0A2W6CS55-F1
#
_cell.length_a   1.000
_cell.length_b   1.000
_cell.length_c   1.000
_cell.angle_alpha   90.00
_cell.angle_beta   90.00
_cell.angle_gamma   90.00
#
_symmetry.space_group_name_H-M   'P 1'
#
loop_
_entity.id
_entity.type
_entity.pdbx_description
1 polymer ?
#
loop_
_entity_poly.entity_id
_entity_poly.type
_entity_poly.pdbx_seq_one_letter_code
_entity_poly.pdbx_strand_id
1 'polypeptide(L)'
;MSDSPEVVAAKRLLDAAKDGGFVFQRLAPGPDGPLRAVRETVEWCDEIYLAGCGQPNSCTAIRRRRSSLIVPGGLPVTERVTGDALTVLHTVVSDWATT
;
A
#
# COMPACT_ATOMS: atom_id res chain seq x y z
N MET A 1 22.83 -9.21 -11.66
CA MET A 1 22.13 -7.93 -11.89
C MET A 1 21.94 -7.28 -10.54
N SER A 2 22.57 -6.13 -10.30
CA SER A 2 22.35 -5.37 -9.06
C SER A 2 21.11 -4.49 -9.22
N ASP A 3 20.25 -4.49 -8.21
CA ASP A 3 19.06 -3.64 -8.18
C ASP A 3 19.44 -2.15 -8.24
N SER A 4 18.59 -1.33 -8.86
CA SER A 4 18.74 0.12 -8.80
C SER A 4 18.44 0.64 -7.37
N PRO A 5 18.93 1.84 -6.99
CA PRO A 5 18.61 2.45 -5.70
C PRO A 5 17.11 2.54 -5.42
N GLU A 6 16.30 2.81 -6.45
CA GLU A 6 14.84 2.85 -6.37
C GLU A 6 14.24 1.48 -6.03
N VAL A 7 14.74 0.41 -6.65
CA VAL A 7 14.30 -0.96 -6.36
C VAL A 7 14.67 -1.36 -4.94
N VAL A 8 15.84 -0.96 -4.44
CA VAL A 8 16.24 -1.19 -3.04
C VAL A 8 15.31 -0.44 -2.08
N ALA A 9 15.00 0.83 -2.35
CA ALA A 9 14.08 1.61 -1.53
C ALA A 9 12.67 1.00 -1.51
N ALA A 10 12.15 0.60 -2.67
CA ALA A 10 10.85 -0.06 -2.78
C ALA A 10 10.79 -1.38 -2.00
N LYS A 11 11.85 -2.20 -2.05
CA LYS A 11 11.94 -3.44 -1.26
C LYS A 11 11.88 -3.17 0.24
N ARG A 12 12.62 -2.17 0.72
CA ARG A 12 12.60 -1.77 2.14
C ARG A 12 11.22 -1.29 2.58
N LEU A 13 10.53 -0.50 1.76
CA LEU A 13 9.17 -0.06 2.04
C LEU A 13 8.18 -1.23 2.06
N LEU A 14 8.35 -2.21 1.16
CA LEU A 14 7.53 -3.41 1.14
C LEU A 14 7.71 -4.25 2.41
N ASP A 15 8.94 -4.40 2.88
CA ASP A 15 9.24 -5.13 4.10
C ASP A 15 8.69 -4.39 5.34
N ALA A 16 8.86 -3.07 5.41
CA ALA A 16 8.23 -2.26 6.47
C ALA A 16 6.69 -2.37 6.47
N ALA A 17 6.06 -2.43 5.30
CA ALA A 17 4.61 -2.62 5.20
C ALA A 17 4.18 -4.01 5.72
N LYS A 18 4.94 -5.07 5.42
CA LYS A 18 4.69 -6.41 5.97
C LYS A 18 4.84 -6.41 7.50
N ASP A 19 5.90 -5.80 8.01
CA ASP A 19 6.12 -5.66 9.47
C ASP A 19 4.99 -4.86 10.13
N GLY A 20 4.43 -3.89 9.40
CA GLY A 20 3.25 -3.12 9.79
C GLY A 20 1.92 -3.85 9.65
N GLY A 21 1.92 -5.16 9.33
CA GLY A 21 0.72 -6.02 9.31
C GLY A 21 0.04 -6.16 7.95
N PHE A 22 0.61 -5.66 6.85
CA PHE A 22 0.04 -5.86 5.52
C PHE A 22 0.32 -7.27 5.00
N VAL A 23 -0.75 -7.95 4.59
CA VAL A 23 -0.67 -9.24 3.88
C VAL A 23 -0.75 -9.00 2.39
N PHE A 24 0.32 -9.34 1.67
CA PHE A 24 0.41 -9.17 0.22
C PHE A 24 -0.02 -10.44 -0.52
N GLN A 25 -0.91 -10.27 -1.49
CA GLN A 25 -1.37 -11.28 -2.43
C GLN A 25 -1.10 -10.83 -3.85
N ARG A 26 -0.63 -11.73 -4.70
CA ARG A 26 -0.51 -11.47 -6.13
C ARG A 26 -1.86 -11.73 -6.82
N LEU A 27 -2.34 -10.76 -7.58
CA LEU A 27 -3.64 -10.81 -8.26
C LEU A 27 -3.58 -11.46 -9.66
N ALA A 28 -2.39 -11.52 -10.28
CA ALA A 28 -2.18 -12.19 -11.55
C ALA A 28 -0.81 -12.89 -11.59
N PRO A 29 -0.65 -14.01 -12.32
CA PRO A 29 0.64 -14.69 -12.44
C PRO A 29 1.70 -13.83 -13.13
N GLY A 30 2.97 -14.19 -12.91
CA GLY A 30 4.14 -13.51 -13.49
C GLY A 30 4.86 -12.57 -12.51
N PRO A 31 6.14 -12.25 -12.76
CA PRO A 31 6.97 -11.43 -11.86
C PRO A 31 6.38 -10.03 -11.64
N ASP A 32 5.72 -9.48 -12.65
CA ASP A 32 5.14 -8.12 -12.66
C ASP A 32 3.63 -8.10 -12.43
N GLY A 33 3.05 -9.25 -12.10
CA GLY A 33 1.62 -9.35 -11.80
C GLY A 33 1.25 -8.42 -10.64
N PRO A 34 0.13 -7.68 -10.72
CA PRO A 34 -0.27 -6.73 -9.70
C PRO A 34 -0.36 -7.38 -8.32
N LEU A 35 0.03 -6.62 -7.29
CA LEU A 35 -0.06 -7.01 -5.90
C LEU A 35 -1.22 -6.25 -5.24
N ARG A 36 -1.94 -6.95 -4.36
CA ARG A 36 -2.87 -6.38 -3.40
C ARG A 36 -2.33 -6.63 -2.01
N ALA A 37 -2.18 -5.59 -1.20
CA ALA A 37 -1.88 -5.68 0.21
C ALA A 37 -3.10 -5.30 1.01
N VAL A 38 -3.40 -6.03 2.08
CA VAL A 38 -4.47 -5.69 3.01
C VAL A 38 -3.94 -5.70 4.42
N ARG A 39 -4.32 -4.69 5.21
CA ARG A 39 -4.16 -4.67 6.65
C ARG A 39 -5.49 -4.32 7.28
N GLU A 40 -5.95 -5.18 8.19
CA GLU A 40 -7.16 -4.96 8.97
C GLU A 40 -6.78 -4.76 10.43
N THR A 41 -7.26 -3.67 11.01
CA THR A 41 -7.26 -3.41 12.45
C THR A 41 -8.71 -3.27 12.91
N VAL A 42 -8.93 -3.16 14.22
CA VAL A 42 -10.27 -2.95 14.80
C VAL A 42 -10.96 -1.71 14.21
N GLU A 43 -10.18 -0.70 13.83
CA GLU A 43 -10.68 0.61 13.43
C GLU A 43 -10.59 0.85 11.93
N TRP A 44 -9.72 0.13 11.21
CA TRP A 44 -9.38 0.43 9.82
C TRP A 44 -9.17 -0.82 8.98
N CYS A 45 -9.61 -0.75 7.72
CA CYS A 45 -9.19 -1.63 6.64
C CYS A 45 -8.39 -0.80 5.63
N ASP A 46 -7.08 -1.01 5.59
CA ASP A 46 -6.18 -0.43 4.61
C ASP A 46 -5.94 -1.44 3.48
N GLU A 47 -6.11 -1.00 2.24
CA GLU A 47 -5.76 -1.75 1.04
C GLU A 47 -4.75 -0.98 0.19
N ILE A 48 -3.77 -1.69 -0.35
CA ILE A 48 -2.79 -1.17 -1.30
C ILE A 48 -2.86 -2.03 -2.56
N TYR A 49 -2.91 -1.39 -3.73
CA TYR A 49 -2.73 -2.04 -5.02
C TYR A 49 -1.46 -1.53 -5.64
N LEU A 50 -0.57 -2.43 -6.06
CA LEU A 50 0.68 -2.13 -6.75
C LEU A 50 0.69 -2.83 -8.10
N ALA A 51 1.05 -2.13 -9.17
CA ALA A 51 1.12 -2.69 -10.51
C ALA A 51 2.29 -2.07 -11.30
N GLY A 52 2.71 -2.74 -12.38
CA GLY A 52 3.67 -2.17 -13.32
C GLY A 52 5.10 -2.07 -12.77
N CYS A 53 5.51 -2.95 -11.86
CA CYS A 53 6.87 -2.96 -11.30
C CYS A 53 7.95 -3.47 -12.29
N GLY A 54 7.53 -4.02 -13.44
CA GLY A 54 8.43 -4.65 -14.42
C GLY A 54 9.04 -3.74 -15.48
N GLN A 55 8.48 -2.55 -15.68
CA GLN A 55 9.00 -1.59 -16.64
C GLN A 55 9.40 -0.29 -15.92
N PRO A 56 10.46 0.40 -16.39
CA PRO A 56 10.81 1.72 -15.88
C PRO A 56 9.63 2.69 -16.04
N ASN A 57 9.37 3.51 -15.03
CA ASN A 57 8.32 4.54 -15.02
C ASN A 57 6.87 4.04 -15.19
N SER A 58 6.60 2.73 -15.08
CA SER A 58 5.23 2.19 -15.12
C SER A 58 4.66 1.81 -13.75
N CYS A 59 5.46 1.94 -12.68
CA CYS A 59 5.06 1.54 -11.34
C CYS A 59 3.94 2.46 -10.83
N THR A 60 2.77 1.89 -10.60
CA THR A 60 1.59 2.62 -10.14
C THR A 60 1.09 2.00 -8.84
N ALA A 61 0.70 2.85 -7.89
CA ALA A 61 0.12 2.43 -6.62
C ALA A 61 -1.21 3.14 -6.35
N ILE A 62 -2.12 2.42 -5.68
CA ILE A 62 -3.35 3.01 -5.13
C ILE A 62 -3.47 2.54 -3.69
N ARG A 63 -3.69 3.47 -2.75
CA ARG A 63 -4.13 3.14 -1.39
C ARG A 63 -5.61 3.45 -1.25
N ARG A 64 -6.34 2.57 -0.57
CA ARG A 64 -7.69 2.81 -0.08
C ARG A 64 -7.70 2.56 1.42
N ARG A 65 -8.16 3.53 2.21
CA ARG A 65 -8.36 3.37 3.64
C ARG A 65 -9.86 3.49 3.94
N ARG A 66 -10.40 2.52 4.66
CA ARG A 66 -11.79 2.50 5.12
C ARG A 66 -11.80 2.39 6.63
N SER A 67 -12.50 3.27 7.34
CA SER A 67 -12.73 3.08 8.78
C SER A 67 -13.83 2.03 8.99
N SER A 68 -13.61 1.15 9.98
CA SER A 68 -14.63 0.27 10.55
C SER A 68 -15.35 0.92 11.73
N LEU A 69 -15.31 2.25 11.83
CA LEU A 69 -16.06 2.98 12.86
C LEU A 69 -17.56 2.74 12.63
N ILE A 70 -18.09 1.69 13.26
CA ILE A 70 -19.40 1.76 13.89
C ILE A 70 -19.26 2.78 15.03
N VAL A 71 -19.13 4.06 14.68
CA VAL A 71 -19.56 5.15 15.56
C VAL A 71 -21.08 5.14 15.41
N PRO A 72 -21.87 5.09 16.49
CA PRO A 72 -23.30 5.27 16.39
C PRO A 72 -23.61 6.56 15.60
N GLY A 73 -24.11 6.41 14.36
CA GLY A 73 -24.55 7.53 13.49
C GLY A 73 -23.62 8.01 12.37
N GLY A 74 -22.45 7.40 12.11
CA GLY A 74 -21.52 7.84 11.05
C GLY A 74 -21.50 6.98 9.79
N LEU A 75 -21.49 7.59 8.60
CA LEU A 75 -21.21 6.89 7.32
C LEU A 75 -19.68 6.65 7.18
N PRO A 76 -19.25 5.54 6.54
CA PRO A 76 -17.83 5.27 6.33
C PRO A 76 -17.20 6.34 5.42
N VAL A 77 -16.33 7.16 6.00
CA VAL A 77 -15.55 8.17 5.26
C VAL A 77 -14.44 7.45 4.50
N THR A 78 -14.37 7.65 3.19
CA THR A 78 -13.33 7.05 2.33
C THR A 78 -12.24 8.07 2.10
N GLU A 79 -11.07 7.88 2.69
CA GLU A 79 -9.89 8.66 2.30
C GLU A 79 -9.17 7.91 1.16
N ARG A 80 -8.95 8.62 0.05
CA ARG A 80 -8.29 8.07 -1.15
C ARG A 80 -7.08 8.94 -1.48
N VAL A 81 -5.90 8.35 -1.35
CA VAL A 81 -4.63 8.95 -1.80
C VAL A 81 -4.26 8.32 -3.13
N THR A 82 -4.07 9.14 -4.16
CA THR A 82 -3.65 8.74 -5.50
C THR A 82 -2.39 9.50 -5.88
N GLY A 83 -1.40 8.79 -6.39
CA GLY A 83 -0.11 9.35 -6.79
C GLY A 83 0.82 8.24 -7.26
N ASP A 84 2.09 8.57 -7.48
CA ASP A 84 3.11 7.56 -7.70
C ASP A 84 3.32 6.67 -6.45
N ALA A 85 4.02 5.55 -6.63
CA ALA A 85 4.23 4.59 -5.56
C ALA A 85 4.93 5.18 -4.33
N LEU A 86 5.91 6.06 -4.52
CA LEU A 86 6.64 6.68 -3.42
C LEU A 86 5.75 7.64 -2.65
N THR A 87 4.97 8.49 -3.36
CA THR A 87 4.00 9.39 -2.74
C THR A 87 3.01 8.63 -1.87
N VAL A 88 2.42 7.56 -2.40
CA VAL A 88 1.44 6.77 -1.66
C VAL A 88 2.07 6.03 -0.48
N LEU A 89 3.24 5.41 -0.65
CA LEU A 89 3.94 4.67 0.42
C LEU A 89 4.43 5.61 1.53
N HIS A 90 4.91 6.80 1.19
CA HIS A 90 5.29 7.81 2.18
C HIS A 90 4.11 8.25 3.02
N THR A 91 2.93 8.50 2.42
CA THR A 91 1.74 8.84 3.19
C THR A 91 1.34 7.72 4.14
N VAL A 92 1.37 6.45 3.70
CA VAL A 92 1.06 5.29 4.56
C VAL A 92 1.96 5.23 5.80
N VAL A 93 3.28 5.39 5.62
CA VAL A 93 4.26 5.29 6.69
C VAL A 93 4.20 6.50 7.63
N SER A 94 4.02 7.70 7.08
CA SER A 94 3.95 8.92 7.89
C SER A 94 2.68 9.00 8.73
N ASP A 95 1.52 8.63 8.18
CA ASP A 95 0.26 8.59 8.94
C ASP A 95 0.35 7.65 10.15
N TRP A 96 1.13 6.57 10.01
CA TRP A 96 1.32 5.56 11.05
C TRP A 96 2.12 6.06 12.26
N ALA A 97 3.12 6.92 12.05
CA ALA A 97 4.01 7.39 13.12
C ALA A 97 3.33 8.33 14.14
N THR A 98 2.12 8.80 13.84
CA THR A 98 1.31 9.71 14.66
C THR A 98 0.23 9.04 15.51
N THR A 99 0.21 7.71 15.57
CA THR A 99 -0.66 6.89 16.44
C THR A 99 0.17 6.07 17.40
#